data_AF-A0A516QN56-F1
#
_entry.id   AF-A0A516QN56-F1
#
_cell.length_a   1.000
_cell.length_b   1.000
_cell.length_c   1.000
_cell.angle_alpha   90.00
_cell.angle_beta   90.00
_cell.angle_gamma   90.00
#
_symmetry.space_group_name_H-M   'P 1'
#
loop_
_entity.id
_entity.type
_entity.pdbx_description
1 polymer ?
#
loop_
_entity_poly.entity_id
_entity_poly.type
_entity_poly.pdbx_seq_one_letter_code
_entity_poly.pdbx_strand_id
1 'polypeptide(L)'
;MNNKTNEEKEIVAKAEEVTIKYFKEREELDVVITGHEFSPNDFQTVFIDGHVKGDKSKTFGVGVEYGGGEYNISSRSYSKNLKLKE
;
A
#
# COMPACT_ATOMS: atom_id res chain seq x y z
N MET A 1 4.79 -8.21 26.78
CA MET A 1 5.28 -7.22 25.80
C MET A 1 4.74 -7.64 24.44
N ASN A 2 3.49 -7.33 24.11
CA ASN A 2 2.84 -7.87 22.89
C ASN A 2 2.03 -6.80 22.13
N ASN A 3 2.10 -5.53 22.55
CA ASN A 3 1.19 -4.49 22.07
C ASN A 3 1.63 -3.93 20.71
N LYS A 4 2.96 -3.80 20.49
CA LYS A 4 3.53 -3.32 19.22
C LYS A 4 3.11 -4.18 18.03
N THR A 5 3.12 -5.51 18.19
CA THR A 5 2.75 -6.42 17.09
C THR A 5 1.27 -6.39 16.72
N ASN A 6 0.38 -5.96 17.61
CA ASN A 6 -1.04 -5.83 17.28
C ASN A 6 -1.33 -4.50 16.59
N GLU A 7 -0.73 -3.42 17.09
CA GLU A 7 -0.83 -2.09 16.48
C GLU A 7 -0.23 -2.09 15.06
N GLU A 8 0.96 -2.67 14.88
CA GLU A 8 1.60 -2.82 13.57
C GLU A 8 0.71 -3.62 12.59
N LYS A 9 0.07 -4.70 13.04
CA LYS A 9 -0.86 -5.48 12.20
C LYS A 9 -2.08 -4.67 11.79
N GLU A 10 -2.64 -3.88 12.70
CA GLU A 10 -3.77 -3.00 12.39
C GLU A 10 -3.39 -1.91 11.39
N ILE A 11 -2.19 -1.32 11.54
CA ILE A 11 -1.66 -0.33 10.61
C ILE A 11 -1.47 -0.95 9.22
N VAL A 12 -0.83 -2.13 9.14
CA VAL A 12 -0.65 -2.84 7.88
C VAL A 12 -2.00 -3.16 7.23
N ALA A 13 -2.95 -3.74 7.97
CA ALA A 13 -4.26 -4.10 7.42
C ALA A 13 -5.00 -2.88 6.84
N LYS A 14 -4.95 -1.73 7.52
CA LYS A 14 -5.54 -0.48 7.02
C LYS A 14 -4.79 0.07 5.81
N ALA A 15 -3.46 0.01 5.81
CA ALA A 15 -2.65 0.44 4.67
C ALA A 15 -2.91 -0.41 3.41
N GLU A 16 -3.05 -1.72 3.59
CA GLU A 16 -3.44 -2.65 2.51
C GLU A 16 -4.85 -2.32 1.99
N GLU A 17 -5.82 -2.09 2.88
CA GLU A 17 -7.19 -1.71 2.50
C GLU A 17 -7.22 -0.40 1.69
N VAL A 18 -6.51 0.63 2.14
CA VAL A 18 -6.41 1.92 1.45
C VAL A 18 -5.76 1.76 0.08
N THR A 19 -4.71 0.95 -0.01
CA THR A 19 -4.03 0.65 -1.29
C THR A 19 -4.98 -0.04 -2.26
N ILE A 20 -5.70 -1.08 -1.82
CA ILE A 20 -6.67 -1.80 -2.66
C ILE A 20 -7.78 -0.86 -3.12
N LYS A 21 -8.35 -0.04 -2.23
CA LYS A 21 -9.39 0.94 -2.58
C LYS A 21 -8.91 1.95 -3.60
N TYR A 22 -7.70 2.49 -3.45
CA TYR A 22 -7.12 3.42 -4.41
C TYR A 22 -7.10 2.83 -5.82
N PHE A 23 -6.55 1.62 -5.99
CA PHE A 23 -6.50 0.99 -7.31
C PHE A 23 -7.90 0.64 -7.84
N LYS A 24 -8.81 0.20 -6.97
CA LYS A 24 -10.16 -0.17 -7.41
C LYS A 24 -10.98 1.03 -7.85
N GLU A 25 -10.97 2.11 -7.06
CA GLU A 25 -11.85 3.27 -7.25
C GLU A 25 -11.27 4.29 -8.23
N ARG A 26 -9.95 4.52 -8.21
CA ARG A 26 -9.32 5.52 -9.10
C ARG A 26 -8.82 4.93 -10.40
N GLU A 27 -8.27 3.72 -10.34
CA GLU A 27 -7.60 3.10 -11.50
C GLU A 27 -8.48 2.06 -12.20
N GLU A 28 -9.59 1.64 -11.56
CA GLU A 28 -10.43 0.51 -11.99
C GLU A 28 -9.62 -0.79 -12.13
N LEU A 29 -8.60 -0.96 -11.29
CA LEU A 29 -7.71 -2.12 -11.28
C LEU A 29 -7.96 -2.99 -10.04
N ASP A 30 -8.14 -4.28 -10.26
CA ASP A 30 -8.03 -5.27 -9.20
C ASP A 30 -6.56 -5.63 -8.97
N VAL A 31 -6.11 -5.57 -7.73
CA VAL A 31 -4.71 -5.79 -7.35
C VAL A 31 -4.55 -6.90 -6.31
N VAL A 32 -3.34 -7.42 -6.19
CA VAL A 32 -2.94 -8.39 -5.17
C VAL A 32 -1.75 -7.81 -4.42
N ILE A 33 -1.88 -7.73 -3.08
CA ILE A 33 -0.78 -7.34 -2.20
C ILE A 33 0.15 -8.54 -2.01
N THR A 34 1.45 -8.28 -2.04
CA THR A 34 2.51 -9.31 -1.96
C THR A 34 3.49 -9.07 -0.82
N GLY A 35 3.55 -7.86 -0.26
CA GLY A 35 4.43 -7.55 0.85
C GLY A 35 4.14 -6.18 1.45
N HIS A 36 4.72 -5.96 2.64
CA HIS A 36 4.74 -4.67 3.30
C HIS A 36 6.08 -4.47 4.04
N GLU A 37 6.49 -3.22 4.19
CA GLU A 37 7.65 -2.82 4.96
C GLU A 37 7.37 -1.51 5.71
N PHE A 38 7.69 -1.46 7.00
CA PHE A 38 7.65 -0.21 7.75
C PHE A 38 8.87 0.63 7.42
N SER A 39 8.64 1.91 7.13
CA SER A 39 9.73 2.88 7.04
C SER A 39 10.48 2.98 8.38
N PRO A 40 11.75 3.44 8.39
CA PRO A 40 12.50 3.64 9.62
C PRO A 40 11.73 4.52 10.61
N ASN A 41 11.80 4.19 11.91
CA ASN A 41 10.93 4.65 13.02
C ASN A 41 10.50 6.14 13.06
N ASP A 42 11.20 7.05 12.38
CA ASP A 42 10.84 8.48 12.33
C ASP A 42 9.78 8.80 11.27
N PHE A 43 9.53 7.89 10.32
CA PHE A 43 8.52 8.04 9.28
C PHE A 43 7.30 7.20 9.62
N GLN A 44 6.13 7.82 9.74
CA GLN A 44 4.87 7.11 9.96
C GLN A 44 4.33 6.57 8.62
N THR A 45 5.12 5.75 7.93
CA THR A 45 4.81 5.25 6.59
C THR A 45 4.98 3.73 6.52
N VAL A 46 4.02 3.05 5.90
CA VAL A 46 4.14 1.65 5.48
C VAL A 46 4.22 1.60 3.97
N PHE A 47 5.25 0.95 3.44
CA PHE A 47 5.35 0.62 2.03
C PHE A 47 4.59 -0.69 1.77
N ILE A 48 3.73 -0.68 0.76
CA ILE A 48 2.89 -1.80 0.33
C ILE A 48 3.27 -2.16 -1.10
N ASP A 49 3.67 -3.41 -1.32
CA ASP A 49 4.05 -3.92 -2.63
C ASP A 49 3.00 -4.87 -3.18
N GLY A 50 2.77 -4.82 -4.49
CA GLY A 50 1.83 -5.71 -5.14
C GLY A 50 1.91 -5.73 -6.65
N HIS A 51 0.92 -6.36 -7.26
CA HIS A 51 0.76 -6.38 -8.72
C HIS A 51 -0.72 -6.42 -9.13
N VAL A 52 -1.00 -6.09 -10.40
CA VAL A 52 -2.35 -6.23 -10.96
C VAL A 52 -2.76 -7.70 -11.00
N LYS A 53 -3.99 -7.99 -10.59
CA LYS A 53 -4.55 -9.35 -10.61
C LYS A 53 -4.58 -9.87 -12.05
N GLY A 54 -4.01 -11.06 -12.26
CA GLY A 54 -3.91 -11.68 -13.58
C GLY A 54 -2.68 -11.28 -14.41
N ASP A 55 -1.90 -10.29 -13.96
CA ASP A 55 -0.65 -9.89 -14.64
C ASP A 55 0.44 -9.52 -13.62
N LYS A 56 1.25 -10.51 -13.25
CA LYS A 56 2.34 -10.35 -12.27
C LYS A 56 3.46 -9.43 -12.75
N SER A 57 3.53 -9.13 -14.05
CA SER A 57 4.55 -8.21 -14.59
C SER A 57 4.22 -6.75 -14.30
N LYS A 58 2.95 -6.44 -14.02
CA LYS A 58 2.47 -5.10 -13.68
C LYS A 58 2.55 -4.89 -12.16
N THR A 59 3.76 -4.69 -11.67
CA THR A 59 4.02 -4.45 -10.24
C THR A 59 3.86 -2.98 -9.86
N PHE A 60 3.63 -2.76 -8.57
CA PHE A 60 3.59 -1.45 -7.93
C PHE A 60 4.18 -1.51 -6.52
N GLY A 61 4.60 -0.35 -6.03
CA GLY A 61 4.89 -0.07 -4.63
C GLY A 61 4.20 1.23 -4.22
N VAL A 62 3.55 1.25 -3.07
CA VAL A 62 2.78 2.39 -2.56
C VAL A 62 3.21 2.68 -1.13
N GLY A 63 3.63 3.91 -0.85
CA GLY A 63 3.79 4.39 0.52
C GLY A 63 2.48 4.91 1.06
N VAL A 64 2.05 4.38 2.19
CA VAL A 64 0.87 4.82 2.93
C VAL A 64 1.32 5.45 4.24
N GLU A 65 1.18 6.77 4.33
CA GLU A 65 1.36 7.51 5.58
C GLU A 65 0.18 7.26 6.51
N TYR A 66 0.46 7.04 7.78
CA TYR A 66 -0.51 6.82 8.84
C TYR A 66 -0.24 7.77 10.02
N GLY A 67 -1.22 8.56 10.42
CA GLY A 67 -1.01 9.55 11.47
C GLY A 67 -2.23 10.41 11.70
N GLY A 68 -2.41 10.92 12.93
CA GLY A 68 -3.57 11.77 13.26
C GLY A 68 -4.94 11.09 13.09
N GLY A 69 -4.98 9.76 12.97
CA GLY A 69 -6.20 8.98 12.70
C GLY A 69 -6.51 8.75 11.21
N GLU A 70 -5.67 9.25 10.31
CA GLU A 70 -5.88 9.16 8.86
C GLU A 70 -4.80 8.31 8.17
N TYR A 71 -5.12 7.82 6.97
CA TYR A 71 -4.24 7.04 6.10
C TYR A 71 -4.26 7.64 4.70
N ASN A 72 -3.09 8.03 4.20
CA ASN A 72 -2.97 8.72 2.92
C ASN A 72 -1.86 8.10 2.07
N ILE A 73 -2.10 8.01 0.76
CA ILE A 73 -1.06 7.57 -0.18
C ILE A 73 -0.08 8.73 -0.39
N SER A 74 1.15 8.56 0.08
CA SER A 74 2.21 9.57 0.03
C SER A 74 3.16 9.36 -1.13
N SER A 75 3.39 8.11 -1.55
CA SER A 75 4.28 7.78 -2.66
C SER A 75 3.76 6.59 -3.46
N ARG A 76 4.13 6.58 -4.75
CA ARG A 76 3.62 5.63 -5.74
C ARG A 76 4.74 5.34 -6.73
N SER A 77 5.04 4.05 -6.92
CA SER A 77 6.02 3.54 -7.88
C SER A 77 5.40 2.42 -8.67
N TYR A 78 5.66 2.37 -9.98
CA TYR A 78 5.03 1.43 -10.90
C TYR A 78 6.02 0.85 -11.87
N SER A 79 5.80 -0.40 -12.24
CA SER A 79 6.43 -1.01 -13.41
C SER A 79 6.09 -0.21 -14.69
N LYS A 80 7.03 -0.15 -15.63
CA LYS A 80 6.91 0.69 -16.85
C LYS A 80 5.68 0.35 -17.71
N ASN A 81 5.24 -0.91 -17.65
CA ASN A 81 4.12 -1.48 -18.40
C ASN A 81 2.78 -1.40 -17.66
N LEU A 82 2.75 -0.91 -16.41
CA LEU A 82 1.53 -0.53 -15.72
C LEU A 82 1.15 0.90 -16.12
N LYS A 83 -0.03 1.06 -16.74
CA LYS A 83 -0.59 2.36 -17.12
C LYS A 83 -1.79 2.63 -16.23
N LEU A 84 -1.81 3.84 -15.68
CA LEU A 84 -2.83 4.33 -14.76
C LEU A 84 -3.76 5.31 -15.47
N LYS A 85 -4.94 5.51 -14.91
CA LYS A 85 -5.90 6.52 -15.35
C LYS A 85 -5.49 7.84 -14.69
N GLU A 86 -4.77 8.68 -15.43
CA GLU A 86 -4.44 10.06 -15.00
C GLU A 86 -5.68 10.95 -14.91
#